data_AF-A0AAE5C919-F1
#
_entry.id   AF-A0AAE5C919-F1
#
_cell.length_a   1.000
_cell.length_b   1.000
_cell.length_c   1.000
_cell.angle_alpha   90.00
_cell.angle_beta   90.00
_cell.angle_gamma   90.00
#
_symmetry.space_group_name_H-M   'P 1'
#
loop_
_entity.id
_entity.type
_entity.pdbx_description
1 polymer ?
#
loop_
_entity_poly.entity_id
_entity_poly.type
_entity_poly.pdbx_seq_one_letter_code
_entity_poly.pdbx_strand_id
1 'polypeptide(L)'
;LTVGILPGEDPGAANPGIAVAIPTGLGEARNALVVNGSDAVIAVAGGWGTLSEAAFCLKKGVPLIRLASELPELPVPAADSPEDAVDWAVDQAKRRRG
;
A
#
# COMPACT_ATOMS: atom_id res chain seq x y z
N LEU A 1 -4.41 12.11 -8.93
CA LEU A 1 -4.54 12.67 -7.56
C LEU A 1 -3.73 11.77 -6.63
N THR A 2 -2.87 12.32 -5.78
CA THR A 2 -2.05 11.56 -4.82
C THR A 2 -2.45 11.93 -3.39
N VAL A 3 -2.57 10.92 -2.53
CA VAL A 3 -2.95 11.08 -1.12
C VAL A 3 -1.85 10.47 -0.25
N GLY A 4 -1.40 11.21 0.75
CA GLY A 4 -0.42 10.74 1.73
C GLY A 4 -1.05 10.59 3.11
N ILE A 5 -0.99 9.38 3.68
CA ILE A 5 -1.40 9.10 5.06
C ILE A 5 -0.17 9.21 5.96
N LEU A 6 -0.03 10.32 6.68
CA LEU A 6 1.21 10.66 7.40
C LEU A 6 1.18 10.12 8.85
N PRO A 7 2.33 9.67 9.41
CA PRO A 7 2.44 9.24 10.81
C PRO A 7 2.05 10.29 11.84
N GLY A 8 2.49 11.53 11.58
CA GLY A 8 2.49 12.62 12.53
C GLY A 8 1.33 13.56 12.32
N GLU A 9 1.36 14.66 13.05
CA GLU A 9 0.32 15.69 13.06
C GLU A 9 0.63 16.86 12.11
N ASP A 10 1.86 16.93 11.59
CA ASP A 10 2.30 17.99 10.70
C ASP A 10 2.01 17.66 9.22
N PRO A 11 1.07 18.36 8.55
CA PRO A 11 0.84 18.19 7.12
C PRO A 11 2.03 18.67 6.26
N GLY A 12 2.90 19.54 6.79
CA GLY A 12 4.11 20.01 6.12
C GLY A 12 5.20 18.94 5.97
N ALA A 13 5.08 17.81 6.68
CA ALA A 13 5.99 16.67 6.55
C ALA A 13 5.74 15.84 5.27
N ALA A 14 4.71 16.15 4.48
CA ALA A 14 4.46 15.47 3.22
C ALA A 14 5.55 15.78 2.18
N ASN A 15 5.92 14.78 1.36
CA ASN A 15 6.83 14.99 0.25
C ASN A 15 6.14 15.78 -0.90
N PRO A 16 6.90 16.43 -1.80
CA PRO A 16 6.35 17.25 -2.89
C PRO A 16 5.43 16.52 -3.87
N GLY A 17 5.45 15.18 -3.89
CA GLY A 17 4.58 14.36 -4.73
C GLY A 17 3.17 14.14 -4.16
N ILE A 18 2.88 14.58 -2.93
CA ILE A 18 1.58 14.42 -2.27
C ILE A 18 0.70 15.65 -2.54
N ALA A 19 -0.44 15.45 -3.20
CA ALA A 19 -1.42 16.52 -3.44
C ALA A 19 -2.35 16.75 -2.24
N VAL A 20 -2.68 15.69 -1.48
CA VAL A 20 -3.52 15.75 -0.29
C VAL A 20 -2.82 15.02 0.87
N ALA A 21 -2.45 15.77 1.91
CA ALA A 21 -1.86 15.22 3.12
C ALA A 21 -2.93 14.96 4.19
N ILE A 22 -2.93 13.76 4.76
CA ILE A 22 -3.77 13.38 5.91
C ILE A 22 -2.84 13.12 7.10
N PRO A 23 -2.58 14.12 7.95
CA PRO A 23 -1.75 13.96 9.16
C PRO A 23 -2.53 13.23 10.25
N THR A 24 -2.21 11.96 10.50
CA THR A 24 -3.05 11.13 11.38
C THR A 24 -2.64 11.16 12.85
N GLY A 25 -1.39 11.48 13.17
CA GLY A 25 -0.85 11.36 14.54
C GLY A 25 -0.83 9.93 15.10
N LEU A 26 -0.99 8.92 14.25
CA LEU A 26 -1.18 7.52 14.68
C LEU A 26 0.12 6.70 14.75
N GLY A 27 1.26 7.28 14.37
CA GLY A 27 2.49 6.50 14.23
C GLY A 27 2.24 5.28 13.34
N GLU A 28 2.79 4.11 13.67
CA GLU A 28 2.64 2.87 12.88
C GLU A 28 1.20 2.36 12.75
N ALA A 29 0.28 2.76 13.62
CA ALA A 29 -1.12 2.34 13.50
C ALA A 29 -1.80 2.89 12.23
N ARG A 30 -1.23 3.93 11.59
CA ARG A 30 -1.74 4.51 10.34
C ARG A 30 -1.67 3.52 9.16
N ASN A 31 -0.81 2.51 9.20
CA ASN A 31 -0.66 1.49 8.15
C ASN A 31 -1.99 0.73 7.90
N ALA A 32 -2.80 0.55 8.96
CA ALA A 32 -4.12 -0.05 8.82
C ALA A 32 -5.09 0.80 7.98
N LEU A 33 -4.94 2.14 7.98
CA LEU A 33 -5.75 3.05 7.17
C LEU A 33 -5.39 2.92 5.69
N VAL A 34 -4.09 2.78 5.37
CA VAL A 34 -3.61 2.55 4.00
C VAL A 34 -4.29 1.33 3.41
N VAL A 35 -4.25 0.20 4.10
CA VAL A 35 -4.86 -1.05 3.63
C VAL A 35 -6.38 -0.96 3.58
N ASN A 36 -7.04 -0.40 4.60
CA ASN A 36 -8.50 -0.29 4.62
C ASN A 36 -9.04 0.65 3.52
N GLY A 37 -8.29 1.69 3.17
CA GLY A 37 -8.64 2.63 2.12
C GLY A 37 -8.30 2.14 0.71
N SER A 38 -7.70 0.95 0.56
CA SER A 38 -7.20 0.43 -0.71
C SER A 38 -8.09 -0.68 -1.27
N ASP A 39 -8.34 -0.61 -2.57
CA ASP A 39 -9.00 -1.70 -3.32
C ASP A 39 -8.02 -2.79 -3.77
N ALA A 40 -6.75 -2.41 -3.98
CA ALA A 40 -5.61 -3.27 -4.25
C ALA A 40 -4.33 -2.55 -3.79
N VAL A 41 -3.29 -3.31 -3.48
CA VAL A 41 -2.01 -2.80 -2.95
C VAL A 41 -0.84 -3.33 -3.77
N ILE A 42 0.12 -2.45 -4.07
CA ILE A 42 1.41 -2.81 -4.65
C ILE A 42 2.48 -2.60 -3.56
N ALA A 43 3.10 -3.67 -3.11
CA ALA A 43 4.21 -3.61 -2.17
C ALA A 43 5.52 -3.41 -2.95
N VAL A 44 6.05 -2.18 -2.92
CA VAL A 44 7.33 -1.82 -3.53
C VAL A 44 8.43 -1.90 -2.48
N ALA A 45 9.56 -2.54 -2.82
CA ALA A 45 10.67 -2.77 -1.90
C ALA A 45 10.25 -3.55 -0.63
N GLY A 46 11.08 -3.53 0.41
CA GLY A 46 10.85 -4.27 1.66
C GLY A 46 11.02 -3.41 2.91
N GLY A 47 11.05 -4.09 4.07
CA GLY A 47 11.15 -3.46 5.39
C GLY A 47 10.00 -3.89 6.31
N TRP A 48 10.16 -3.61 7.61
CA TRP A 48 9.18 -4.02 8.63
C TRP A 48 7.81 -3.37 8.46
N GLY A 49 7.76 -2.10 8.02
CA GLY A 49 6.50 -1.40 7.72
C GLY A 49 5.73 -2.08 6.59
N THR A 50 6.40 -2.33 5.46
CA THR A 50 5.84 -3.01 4.29
C THR A 50 5.38 -4.43 4.61
N LEU A 51 6.11 -5.16 5.46
CA LEU A 51 5.72 -6.50 5.89
C LEU A 51 4.43 -6.47 6.74
N SER A 52 4.30 -5.48 7.63
CA SER A 52 3.10 -5.27 8.44
C SER A 52 1.88 -4.97 7.57
N GLU A 53 2.02 -4.09 6.59
CA GLU A 53 0.96 -3.79 5.61
C GLU A 53 0.59 -5.02 4.78
N ALA A 54 1.57 -5.82 4.35
CA ALA A 54 1.33 -7.03 3.58
C ALA A 54 0.56 -8.10 4.39
N ALA A 55 0.97 -8.32 5.64
CA ALA A 55 0.26 -9.22 6.55
C ALA A 55 -1.18 -8.74 6.81
N PHE A 56 -1.39 -7.43 6.92
CA PHE A 56 -2.71 -6.86 7.13
C PHE A 56 -3.59 -6.96 5.87
N CYS A 57 -3.03 -6.81 4.67
CA CYS A 57 -3.72 -7.05 3.40
C CYS A 57 -4.24 -8.50 3.33
N LEU A 58 -3.35 -9.47 3.59
CA LEU A 58 -3.70 -10.89 3.62
C LEU A 58 -4.84 -11.18 4.62
N LYS A 59 -4.75 -10.61 5.83
CA LYS A 59 -5.79 -10.76 6.86
C LYS A 59 -7.15 -10.18 6.44
N LYS A 60 -7.15 -9.08 5.69
CA LYS A 60 -8.36 -8.37 5.21
C LYS A 60 -8.84 -8.86 3.84
N GLY A 61 -8.11 -9.76 3.21
CA GLY A 61 -8.33 -10.20 1.84
C GLY A 61 -8.20 -9.06 0.83
N VAL A 62 -7.43 -8.00 1.11
CA VAL A 62 -7.13 -6.94 0.13
C VAL A 62 -6.09 -7.50 -0.87
N PRO A 63 -6.38 -7.49 -2.18
CA PRO A 63 -5.44 -7.94 -3.19
C PRO A 63 -4.10 -7.23 -3.07
N LEU A 64 -3.02 -7.99 -3.00
CA LEU A 64 -1.67 -7.47 -2.91
C LEU A 64 -0.76 -8.16 -3.94
N ILE A 65 0.07 -7.37 -4.61
CA ILE A 65 1.16 -7.83 -5.48
C ILE A 65 2.48 -7.20 -5.03
N ARG A 66 3.57 -7.96 -5.14
CA ARG A 66 4.92 -7.48 -4.83
C ARG A 66 5.62 -6.98 -6.08
N LEU A 67 6.35 -5.88 -5.99
CA LEU A 67 7.21 -5.36 -7.05
C LEU A 67 8.61 -5.07 -6.49
N ALA A 68 9.63 -5.74 -7.03
CA ALA A 68 11.02 -5.58 -6.59
C ALA A 68 11.18 -5.60 -5.05
N SER A 69 10.44 -6.50 -4.38
CA SER A 69 10.28 -6.48 -2.92
C SER A 69 11.25 -7.42 -2.22
N GLU A 70 11.96 -6.91 -1.21
CA GLU A 70 12.82 -7.70 -0.30
C GLU A 70 12.02 -8.41 0.80
N LEU A 71 10.69 -8.42 0.71
CA LEU A 71 9.85 -9.17 1.65
C LEU A 71 10.17 -10.68 1.57
N PRO A 72 10.01 -11.41 2.68
CA PRO A 72 10.06 -12.87 2.66
C PRO A 72 9.05 -13.43 1.67
N GLU A 73 9.18 -14.71 1.35
CA GLU A 73 8.20 -15.38 0.50
C GLU A 73 6.82 -15.32 1.17
N LEU A 74 5.89 -14.66 0.49
CA LEU A 74 4.50 -14.49 0.89
C LEU A 74 3.63 -15.15 -0.18
N PRO A 75 2.44 -15.69 0.18
CA PRO A 75 1.52 -16.32 -0.78
C PRO A 75 0.76 -15.27 -1.61
N VAL A 76 1.50 -14.38 -2.27
CA VAL A 76 1.01 -13.27 -3.09
C VAL A 76 1.83 -13.21 -4.38
N PRO A 77 1.23 -12.78 -5.50
CA PRO A 77 1.94 -12.65 -6.76
C PRO A 77 3.12 -11.68 -6.65
N ALA A 78 4.12 -11.89 -7.50
CA ALA A 78 5.19 -10.94 -7.77
C ALA A 78 5.06 -10.46 -9.21
N ALA A 79 5.18 -9.15 -9.41
CA ALA A 79 5.22 -8.52 -10.71
C ALA A 79 6.65 -8.49 -11.24
N ASP A 80 6.79 -8.72 -12.54
CA ASP A 80 8.08 -8.68 -13.24
C ASP A 80 8.47 -7.25 -13.64
N SER A 81 7.49 -6.34 -13.75
CA SER A 81 7.68 -4.94 -14.08
C SER A 81 6.69 -4.02 -13.34
N PRO A 82 6.97 -2.70 -13.25
CA PRO A 82 5.99 -1.72 -12.76
C PRO A 82 4.66 -1.74 -13.53
N GLU A 83 4.73 -1.91 -14.86
CA GLU A 83 3.57 -1.99 -15.73
C GLU A 83 2.69 -3.19 -15.35
N ASP A 84 3.28 -4.37 -15.19
CA ASP A 84 2.57 -5.59 -14.79
C ASP A 84 1.93 -5.44 -13.40
N ALA A 85 2.62 -4.78 -12.47
CA ALA A 85 2.11 -4.53 -11.12
C ALA A 85 0.87 -3.63 -11.15
N VAL A 86 0.89 -2.57 -11.97
CA VAL A 86 -0.22 -1.63 -12.12
C VAL A 86 -1.41 -2.30 -12.81
N ASP A 87 -1.18 -3.00 -13.92
CA ASP A 87 -2.24 -3.68 -14.67
C ASP A 87 -2.96 -4.71 -13.79
N TRP A 88 -2.19 -5.51 -13.04
CA TRP A 88 -2.76 -6.45 -12.09
C TRP A 88 -3.57 -5.75 -11.00
N ALA A 89 -3.02 -4.70 -10.37
CA ALA A 89 -3.69 -4.01 -9.25
C ALA A 89 -5.00 -3.35 -9.69
N VAL A 90 -5.02 -2.71 -10.86
CA VAL A 90 -6.22 -2.06 -11.41
C VAL A 90 -7.30 -3.11 -11.74
N ASP A 91 -6.91 -4.24 -12.31
CA ASP A 91 -7.83 -5.35 -12.60
C ASP A 91 -8.46 -5.92 -11.30
N GLN A 92 -7.65 -6.17 -10.26
CA GLN A 92 -8.16 -6.63 -8.96
C GLN A 92 -9.07 -5.60 -8.28
N ALA A 93 -8.70 -4.31 -8.34
CA ALA A 93 -9.50 -3.24 -7.76
C ALA A 93 -10.89 -3.16 -8.40
N LYS A 94 -10.98 -3.33 -9.74
CA LYS A 94 -12.26 -3.38 -10.46
C LYS A 94 -13.11 -4.57 -10.02
N ARG A 95 -12.52 -5.76 -9.87
CA ARG A 95 -13.24 -6.97 -9.42
C ARG A 95 -13.74 -6.88 -7.99
N ARG A 96 -13.02 -6.19 -7.10
CA ARG A 96 -13.41 -6.04 -5.69
C ARG A 96 -14.62 -5.11 -5.51
N ARG A 97 -14.82 -4.17 -6.44
CA ARG A 97 -15.92 -3.20 -6.42
C ARG A 97 -17.15 -3.59 -7.24
N GLY A 98 -17.02 -4.58 -8.13
CA GLY A 98 -18.12 -5.15 -8.91
C GLY A 98 -18.83 -6.25 -8.15
#